data_AF-A0A453CQV8-F1
#
_entry.id   AF-A0A453CQV8-F1
#
_cell.length_a   1.000
_cell.length_b   1.000
_cell.length_c   1.000
_cell.angle_alpha   90.00
_cell.angle_beta   90.00
_cell.angle_gamma   90.00
#
_symmetry.space_group_name_H-M   'P 1'
#
loop_
_entity.id
_entity.type
_entity.pdbx_description
1 polymer ?
#
loop_
_entity_poly.entity_id
_entity_poly.type
_entity_poly.pdbx_seq_one_letter_code
_entity_poly.pdbx_strand_id
1 'polypeptide(L)'
;MGAGGVIPPPKTYFDKVQAVVKKYDILFIVDEVITAFGRLGTMFGSDMYNIKPDLVTLAKALSSAYVPIGATLVSPEIAAVVDSQSNKLGSFAHGFTYSGHPVACAVAIEALKIYRYTVLPIEHRAPTSATICFLSL
;
A
#
# COMPACT_ATOMS: atom_id res chain seq x y z
N MET A 1 -11.90 1.44 7.26
CA MET A 1 -12.89 2.54 7.47
C MET A 1 -13.03 3.32 6.18
N GLY A 2 -14.25 3.71 5.80
CA GLY A 2 -14.45 4.38 4.51
C GLY A 2 -15.85 4.92 4.29
N ALA A 3 -16.21 5.10 3.01
CA ALA A 3 -17.42 5.79 2.59
C ALA A 3 -18.73 5.09 3.02
N GLY A 4 -18.70 3.81 3.36
CA GLY A 4 -19.86 3.05 3.85
C GLY A 4 -20.28 3.35 5.30
N GLY A 5 -19.88 4.51 5.86
CA GLY A 5 -20.30 4.93 7.21
C GLY A 5 -19.24 4.78 8.31
N VAL A 6 -17.94 4.78 7.97
CA VAL A 6 -16.84 4.78 8.96
C VAL A 6 -17.00 3.67 10.01
N ILE A 7 -17.17 2.44 9.55
CA ILE A 7 -17.43 1.29 10.42
C ILE A 7 -16.09 0.64 10.81
N PRO A 8 -15.62 0.76 12.07
CA PRO A 8 -14.46 0.01 12.53
C PRO A 8 -14.84 -1.47 12.68
N PRO A 9 -13.96 -2.40 12.27
CA PRO A 9 -14.21 -3.82 12.45
C PRO A 9 -14.08 -4.21 13.94
N PRO A 10 -14.79 -5.26 14.39
CA PRO A 10 -14.56 -5.84 15.71
C PRO A 10 -13.12 -6.30 15.90
N LYS A 11 -12.63 -6.28 17.16
CA LYS A 11 -11.21 -6.54 17.50
C LYS A 11 -10.63 -7.82 16.89
N THR A 12 -11.41 -8.90 16.80
CA THR A 12 -10.94 -10.21 16.30
C THR A 12 -11.24 -10.44 14.81
N TYR A 13 -11.80 -9.46 14.10
CA TYR A 13 -12.34 -9.67 12.75
C TYR A 13 -11.22 -10.08 11.79
N PHE A 14 -10.17 -9.27 11.70
CA PHE A 14 -9.09 -9.55 10.74
C PHE A 14 -8.25 -10.77 11.11
N ASP A 15 -8.09 -11.10 12.39
CA ASP A 15 -7.45 -12.36 12.79
C ASP A 15 -8.21 -13.57 12.24
N LYS A 16 -9.55 -13.56 12.35
CA LYS A 16 -10.41 -14.63 11.83
C LYS A 16 -10.41 -14.68 10.30
N VAL A 17 -10.46 -13.52 9.63
CA VAL A 17 -10.39 -13.46 8.16
C VAL A 17 -9.05 -14.01 7.66
N GLN A 18 -7.94 -13.56 8.26
CA GLN A 18 -6.59 -14.03 7.91
C GLN A 18 -6.45 -15.55 8.06
N ALA A 19 -7.01 -16.15 9.12
CA ALA A 19 -7.00 -17.59 9.30
C ALA A 19 -7.75 -18.34 8.18
N VAL A 20 -8.86 -17.78 7.69
CA VAL A 20 -9.64 -18.38 6.61
C VAL A 20 -8.92 -18.25 5.27
N VAL A 21 -8.51 -17.05 4.87
CA VAL A 21 -7.87 -16.83 3.56
C VAL A 21 -6.57 -17.64 3.45
N LYS A 22 -5.79 -17.72 4.54
CA LYS A 22 -4.59 -18.56 4.60
C LYS A 22 -4.88 -20.06 4.48
N LYS A 23 -5.97 -20.54 5.08
CA LYS A 23 -6.35 -21.97 5.00
C LYS A 23 -6.68 -22.41 3.56
N TYR A 24 -7.20 -21.49 2.74
CA TYR A 24 -7.68 -21.79 1.40
C TYR A 24 -6.78 -21.21 0.29
N ASP A 25 -5.58 -20.74 0.64
CA ASP A 25 -4.63 -20.15 -0.31
C ASP A 25 -5.24 -19.00 -1.13
N ILE A 26 -6.00 -18.14 -0.45
CA ILE A 26 -6.66 -16.98 -1.04
C ILE A 26 -5.81 -15.74 -0.76
N LEU A 27 -5.50 -14.99 -1.82
CA LEU A 27 -4.78 -13.71 -1.69
C LEU A 27 -5.58 -12.70 -0.89
N PHE A 28 -4.91 -12.00 0.03
CA PHE A 28 -5.50 -10.96 0.85
C PHE A 28 -5.08 -9.57 0.37
N ILE A 29 -6.03 -8.87 -0.27
CA ILE A 29 -5.87 -7.49 -0.71
C ILE A 29 -6.42 -6.55 0.35
N VAL A 30 -5.63 -5.58 0.78
CA VAL A 30 -6.08 -4.56 1.73
C VAL A 30 -6.18 -3.21 1.02
N ASP A 31 -7.38 -2.64 1.05
CA ASP A 31 -7.63 -1.29 0.53
C ASP A 31 -7.26 -0.25 1.58
N GLU A 32 -6.11 0.40 1.35
CA GLU A 32 -5.53 1.40 2.23
C GLU A 32 -5.64 2.81 1.63
N VAL A 33 -6.49 2.99 0.62
CA VAL A 33 -6.70 4.29 -0.02
C VAL A 33 -7.11 5.35 1.00
N ILE A 34 -7.88 4.99 2.03
CA ILE A 34 -8.29 5.90 3.12
C ILE A 34 -7.41 5.75 4.36
N THR A 35 -7.03 4.54 4.72
CA THR A 35 -6.50 4.22 6.05
C THR A 35 -4.99 4.38 6.18
N ALA A 36 -4.26 4.46 5.07
CA ALA A 36 -2.83 4.73 5.08
C ALA A 36 -2.49 6.16 5.48
N PHE A 37 -1.20 6.37 5.73
CA PHE A 37 -0.51 7.63 5.94
C PHE A 37 -1.06 8.43 7.13
N GLY A 38 -1.21 7.76 8.28
CA GLY A 38 -1.53 8.41 9.55
C GLY A 38 -3.02 8.61 9.81
N ARG A 39 -3.92 8.26 8.89
CA ARG A 39 -5.38 8.43 9.08
C ARG A 39 -5.86 7.77 10.38
N LEU A 40 -5.31 6.61 10.72
CA LEU A 40 -5.67 5.85 11.91
C LEU A 40 -4.73 6.10 13.11
N GLY A 41 -3.76 7.01 12.98
CA GLY A 41 -2.69 7.16 13.98
C GLY A 41 -1.53 6.18 13.81
N THR A 42 -1.60 5.30 12.80
CA THR A 42 -0.51 4.42 12.35
C THR A 42 -0.15 4.72 10.90
N MET A 43 1.02 4.27 10.44
CA MET A 43 1.43 4.49 9.05
C MET A 43 0.48 3.80 8.07
N PHE A 44 0.07 2.57 8.34
CA PHE A 44 -0.98 1.86 7.61
C PHE A 44 -2.07 1.38 8.57
N GLY A 45 -3.30 1.23 8.10
CA GLY A 45 -4.35 0.58 8.88
C GLY A 45 -4.02 -0.90 9.17
N SER A 46 -3.26 -1.52 8.29
CA SER A 46 -2.71 -2.87 8.45
C SER A 46 -1.81 -2.98 9.68
N ASP A 47 -1.08 -1.92 10.04
CA ASP A 47 -0.29 -1.91 11.27
C ASP A 47 -1.20 -1.93 12.51
N MET A 48 -2.25 -1.10 12.50
CA MET A 48 -3.23 -1.03 13.61
C MET A 48 -3.96 -2.35 13.83
N TYR A 49 -4.34 -3.03 12.74
CA TYR A 49 -5.12 -4.26 12.78
C TYR A 49 -4.27 -5.53 12.65
N ASN A 50 -2.93 -5.41 12.65
CA ASN A 50 -1.99 -6.51 12.43
C ASN A 50 -2.34 -7.39 11.21
N ILE A 51 -2.64 -6.74 10.09
CA ILE A 51 -2.97 -7.40 8.84
C ILE A 51 -1.68 -7.72 8.07
N LYS A 52 -1.60 -8.91 7.49
CA LYS A 52 -0.52 -9.35 6.58
C LYS A 52 -1.07 -9.43 5.16
N PRO A 53 -1.03 -8.32 4.39
CA PRO A 53 -1.55 -8.29 3.01
C PRO A 53 -0.58 -8.92 2.02
N ASP A 54 -1.14 -9.50 0.95
CA ASP A 54 -0.40 -9.87 -0.25
C ASP A 54 -0.33 -8.68 -1.24
N LEU A 55 -1.38 -7.87 -1.27
CA LEU A 55 -1.49 -6.66 -2.10
C LEU A 55 -2.08 -5.52 -1.28
N VAL A 56 -1.63 -4.29 -1.54
CA VAL A 56 -2.17 -3.09 -0.89
C VAL A 56 -2.47 -2.00 -1.91
N THR A 57 -3.67 -1.43 -1.89
CA THR A 57 -4.02 -0.28 -2.75
C THR A 57 -3.85 1.04 -2.00
N LEU A 58 -3.26 2.04 -2.67
CA LEU A 58 -2.91 3.34 -2.11
C LEU A 58 -3.31 4.45 -3.07
N ALA A 59 -3.81 5.57 -2.53
CA ALA A 59 -4.01 6.84 -3.23
C ALA A 59 -4.25 7.94 -2.18
N LYS A 60 -5.11 8.93 -2.45
CA LYS A 60 -5.52 10.01 -1.53
C LYS A 60 -4.35 10.65 -0.78
N ALA A 61 -4.12 10.23 0.47
CA ALA A 61 -3.07 10.78 1.32
C ALA A 61 -1.66 10.48 0.79
N LEU A 62 -1.49 9.54 -0.16
CA LEU A 62 -0.21 9.27 -0.84
C LEU A 62 0.48 10.53 -1.37
N SER A 63 -0.29 11.48 -1.92
CA SER A 63 0.18 12.81 -2.33
C SER A 63 -0.46 13.95 -1.53
N SER A 64 -1.11 13.63 -0.40
CA SER A 64 -2.01 14.56 0.33
C SER A 64 -3.04 15.25 -0.58
N ALA A 65 -3.48 14.57 -1.64
CA ALA A 65 -4.36 15.08 -2.69
C ALA A 65 -3.84 16.30 -3.50
N TYR A 66 -2.55 16.65 -3.41
CA TYR A 66 -1.98 17.75 -4.23
C TYR A 66 -1.99 17.44 -5.72
N VAL A 67 -1.77 16.18 -6.08
CA VAL A 67 -1.77 15.69 -7.47
C VAL A 67 -2.31 14.26 -7.52
N PRO A 68 -3.04 13.85 -8.58
CA PRO A 68 -3.53 12.48 -8.70
C PRO A 68 -2.39 11.46 -8.76
N ILE A 69 -2.42 10.51 -7.83
CA ILE A 69 -1.53 9.35 -7.83
C ILE A 69 -2.20 8.19 -7.10
N GLY A 70 -2.03 7.00 -7.64
CA GLY A 70 -2.38 5.74 -6.99
C GLY A 70 -1.22 4.76 -7.15
N ALA A 71 -1.16 3.79 -6.25
CA ALA A 71 -0.17 2.72 -6.30
C ALA A 71 -0.78 1.42 -5.77
N THR A 72 -0.26 0.30 -6.26
CA THR A 72 -0.50 -1.02 -5.69
C THR A 72 0.83 -1.57 -5.21
N LEU A 73 0.95 -1.81 -3.91
CA LEU A 73 2.08 -2.55 -3.35
C LEU A 73 1.84 -4.04 -3.59
N VAL A 74 2.90 -4.74 -3.95
CA VAL A 74 2.87 -6.17 -4.29
C VAL A 74 3.86 -6.91 -3.41
N SER A 75 3.45 -8.03 -2.83
CA SER A 75 4.35 -8.89 -2.05
C SER A 75 5.47 -9.46 -2.92
N PRO A 76 6.66 -9.74 -2.35
CA PRO A 76 7.76 -10.37 -3.08
C PRO A 76 7.35 -11.67 -3.76
N GLU A 77 6.49 -12.46 -3.13
CA GLU A 77 5.99 -13.73 -3.64
C GLU A 77 5.19 -13.54 -4.94
N ILE A 78 4.25 -12.59 -4.95
CA ILE A 78 3.46 -12.29 -6.15
C ILE A 78 4.35 -11.65 -7.23
N ALA A 79 5.23 -10.73 -6.85
CA ALA A 79 6.15 -10.09 -7.80
C ALA A 79 7.03 -11.13 -8.52
N ALA A 80 7.54 -12.12 -7.79
CA ALA A 80 8.33 -13.22 -8.36
C ALA A 80 7.51 -14.08 -9.33
N VAL A 81 6.22 -14.32 -9.04
CA VAL A 81 5.34 -15.03 -9.97
C VAL A 81 5.16 -14.22 -11.25
N VAL A 82 4.82 -12.93 -11.15
CA VAL A 82 4.63 -12.04 -12.31
C VAL A 82 5.90 -11.97 -13.16
N ASP A 83 7.06 -11.79 -12.54
CA ASP A 83 8.36 -11.76 -13.24
C ASP A 83 8.66 -13.09 -13.95
N SER A 84 8.52 -14.22 -13.23
CA SER A 84 8.79 -15.55 -13.81
C SER A 84 7.90 -15.90 -15.00
N GLN A 85 6.64 -15.46 -14.99
CA GLN A 85 5.70 -15.68 -16.10
C GLN A 85 5.94 -14.69 -17.23
N SER A 86 6.31 -13.44 -16.91
CA SER A 86 6.61 -12.44 -17.94
C SER A 86 7.82 -12.85 -18.79
N ASN A 87 8.82 -13.49 -18.17
CA ASN A 87 9.97 -14.06 -18.86
C ASN A 87 9.61 -15.22 -19.82
N LYS A 88 8.43 -15.85 -19.67
CA LYS A 88 7.97 -16.99 -20.49
C LYS A 88 6.93 -16.60 -21.53
N LEU A 89 6.01 -15.72 -21.16
CA LEU A 89 4.81 -15.38 -21.93
C LEU A 89 4.91 -14.01 -22.60
N GLY A 90 5.97 -13.25 -22.32
CA GLY A 90 6.11 -11.84 -22.71
C GLY A 90 5.69 -10.90 -21.60
N SER A 91 5.84 -9.60 -21.81
CA SER A 91 5.63 -8.59 -20.78
C SER A 91 4.23 -8.64 -20.14
N PHE A 92 4.16 -8.34 -18.85
CA PHE A 92 2.89 -8.06 -18.16
C PHE A 92 2.25 -6.79 -18.77
N ALA A 93 1.31 -6.99 -19.69
CA ALA A 93 0.70 -5.94 -20.50
C ALA A 93 -0.36 -5.14 -19.72
N HIS A 94 0.07 -4.45 -18.68
CA HIS A 94 -0.76 -3.57 -17.87
C HIS A 94 -0.02 -2.25 -17.60
N GLY A 95 -0.68 -1.14 -17.89
CA GLY A 95 -0.13 0.18 -17.63
C GLY A 95 -1.08 1.28 -18.08
N PHE A 96 -0.91 2.44 -17.46
CA PHE A 96 -1.56 3.69 -17.84
C PHE A 96 -0.54 4.65 -18.44
N THR A 97 -0.97 5.57 -19.31
CA THR A 97 -0.13 6.61 -19.93
C THR A 97 0.69 7.39 -18.91
N TYR A 98 0.14 7.62 -17.72
CA TYR A 98 0.77 8.38 -16.64
C TYR A 98 1.30 7.51 -15.49
N SER A 99 1.51 6.22 -15.72
CA SER A 99 2.16 5.34 -14.73
C SER A 99 3.55 5.88 -14.41
N GLY A 100 3.84 6.07 -13.12
CA GLY A 100 5.13 6.63 -12.69
C GLY A 100 5.36 8.10 -13.07
N HIS A 101 4.29 8.90 -13.27
CA HIS A 101 4.41 10.31 -13.64
C HIS A 101 5.35 11.07 -12.68
N PRO A 102 6.47 11.65 -13.17
CA PRO A 102 7.56 12.12 -12.30
C PRO A 102 7.14 13.21 -11.32
N VAL A 103 6.28 14.15 -11.75
CA VAL A 103 5.73 15.19 -10.85
C VAL A 103 4.87 14.57 -9.73
N ALA A 104 4.04 13.57 -10.06
CA ALA A 104 3.18 12.92 -9.08
C ALA A 104 4.02 12.16 -8.06
N CYS A 105 5.05 11.45 -8.53
CA CYS A 105 6.02 10.76 -7.69
C CYS A 105 6.78 11.72 -6.77
N ALA A 106 7.26 12.86 -7.27
CA ALA A 106 7.98 13.85 -6.48
C ALA A 106 7.13 14.42 -5.34
N VAL A 107 5.86 14.77 -5.63
CA VAL A 107 4.92 15.25 -4.61
C VAL A 107 4.62 14.17 -3.58
N ALA A 108 4.40 12.92 -4.02
CA ALA A 108 4.16 11.81 -3.11
C ALA A 108 5.35 11.54 -2.18
N ILE A 109 6.58 11.54 -2.72
CA ILE A 109 7.81 11.38 -1.93
C ILE A 109 7.90 12.46 -0.85
N GLU A 110 7.58 13.71 -1.18
CA GLU A 110 7.63 14.80 -0.21
C GLU A 110 6.53 14.68 0.87
N ALA A 111 5.30 14.32 0.48
CA ALA A 111 4.23 14.03 1.43
C ALA A 111 4.64 12.93 2.42
N LEU A 112 5.24 11.84 1.92
CA LEU A 112 5.70 10.72 2.75
C LEU A 112 6.81 11.12 3.72
N LYS A 113 7.74 11.98 3.31
CA LYS A 113 8.75 12.52 4.23
C LYS A 113 8.08 13.29 5.37
N ILE A 114 7.12 14.17 5.05
CA ILE A 114 6.37 14.93 6.05
C ILE A 114 5.67 13.98 7.02
N TYR A 115 5.00 12.93 6.53
CA TYR A 115 4.33 11.95 7.40
C TYR A 115 5.29 11.18 8.29
N ARG A 116 6.50 10.84 7.83
CA ARG A 116 7.49 10.22 8.72
C ARG A 116 7.84 11.11 9.90
N TYR A 117 7.90 12.43 9.72
CA TYR A 117 8.17 13.36 10.81
C TYR A 117 6.95 13.63 11.72
N THR A 118 5.72 13.50 11.21
CA THR A 118 4.51 13.87 11.96
C THR A 118 3.75 12.67 12.55
N VAL A 119 3.81 11.51 11.91
CA VAL A 119 3.04 10.30 12.26
C VAL A 119 3.89 9.30 13.05
N LEU A 120 5.18 9.14 12.72
CA LEU A 120 6.03 8.15 13.41
C LEU A 120 6.55 8.71 14.75
N PRO A 121 6.66 7.84 15.79
CA PRO A 121 7.39 8.15 17.02
C PRO A 121 8.81 8.62 16.72
N ILE A 122 9.37 9.49 17.56
CA ILE A 122 10.67 10.13 17.35
C ILE A 122 11.77 9.09 17.09
N GLU A 123 11.75 7.95 17.78
CA GLU A 123 12.72 6.86 17.60
C GLU A 123 12.72 6.21 16.19
N HIS A 124 11.63 6.32 15.43
CA HIS A 124 11.46 5.68 14.11
C HIS A 124 11.74 6.63 12.93
N ARG A 125 12.26 7.84 13.19
CA ARG A 125 12.45 8.91 12.18
C ARG A 125 13.81 8.86 11.45
N ALA A 126 14.62 7.82 11.66
CA ALA A 126 15.89 7.67 10.94
C ALA A 126 15.67 7.56 9.41
N PRO A 127 16.62 8.05 8.59
CA PRO A 127 16.49 7.98 7.14
C PRO A 127 16.65 6.53 6.66
N THR A 128 15.54 5.79 6.59
CA THR A 128 15.49 4.50 5.90
C THR A 128 15.09 4.72 4.45
N SER A 129 15.97 4.30 3.54
CA SER A 129 15.80 4.26 2.09
C SER A 129 14.73 3.25 1.70
N ALA A 130 13.46 3.51 2.03
CA ALA A 130 12.37 2.74 1.47
C ALA A 130 12.12 3.27 0.06
N THR A 131 12.83 2.67 -0.90
CA THR A 131 12.52 2.79 -2.32
C THR A 131 11.11 2.30 -2.51
N ILE A 132 10.15 3.20 -2.71
CA ILE A 132 8.89 2.86 -3.35
C ILE A 132 9.27 2.44 -4.77
N CYS A 133 9.20 1.13 -5.02
CA CYS A 133 9.32 0.61 -6.36
C CYS A 133 8.08 1.08 -7.12
N PHE A 134 8.20 2.23 -7.78
CA PHE A 134 7.36 2.51 -8.93
C PHE A 134 7.67 1.38 -9.91
N LEU A 135 6.68 0.56 -10.26
CA LEU A 135 6.75 -0.30 -11.43
C LEU A 135 6.88 0.60 -12.67
N SER A 136 8.08 1.12 -12.88
CA SER A 136 8.64 1.40 -14.18
C SER A 136 9.21 0.08 -14.66
N LEU A 137 8.65 -0.41 -15.77
CA LEU A 137 9.18 -1.51 -16.57
C LEU A 137 10.69 -1.37 -16.78
#